data_AF-D2RID5-F1
#
_entry.id   AF-D2RID5-F1
#
_cell.length_a   1.000
_cell.length_b   1.000
_cell.length_c   1.000
_cell.angle_alpha   90.00
_cell.angle_beta   90.00
_cell.angle_gamma   90.00
#
_symmetry.space_group_name_H-M   'P 1'
#
loop_
_entity.id
_entity.type
_entity.pdbx_description
1 polymer ?
#
loop_
_entity_poly.entity_id
_entity_poly.type
_entity_poly.pdbx_seq_one_letter_code
_entity_poly.pdbx_strand_id
1 'polypeptide(L)'
;MEFFLFVVMLSVVSFCMAVLCYGLTLRFFKGSKVVQYILTPLCVVGWDFLVVIQGEPLRWVLAALPILAVVGLFLYARKKYEENPEPLELARRQNGFTPDRKMRRYQKRNQKKVKK
;
A
#
# COMPACT_ATOMS: atom_id res chain seq x y z
N MET A 1 6.83 -19.96 -28.38
CA MET A 1 5.91 -19.70 -27.24
C MET A 1 6.66 -19.46 -25.93
N GLU A 2 7.71 -20.23 -25.63
CA GLU A 2 8.44 -20.14 -24.35
C GLU A 2 9.14 -18.80 -24.11
N PHE A 3 9.80 -18.22 -25.13
CA PHE A 3 10.42 -16.91 -25.03
C PHE A 3 9.40 -15.79 -24.71
N PHE A 4 8.21 -15.85 -25.30
CA PHE A 4 7.14 -14.91 -25.01
C PHE A 4 6.68 -15.01 -23.55
N LEU A 5 6.45 -16.24 -23.06
CA LEU A 5 6.08 -16.46 -21.65
C LEU A 5 7.19 -16.01 -20.70
N PHE A 6 8.45 -16.19 -21.07
CA PHE A 6 9.59 -15.70 -20.30
C PHE A 6 9.59 -14.17 -20.20
N VAL A 7 9.38 -13.45 -21.31
CA VAL A 7 9.30 -11.98 -21.30
C VAL A 7 8.11 -11.49 -20.48
N VAL A 8 6.94 -12.14 -20.60
CA VAL A 8 5.76 -11.81 -19.80
C VAL A 8 6.04 -12.04 -18.32
N MET A 9 6.60 -13.18 -17.95
CA MET A 9 6.98 -13.49 -16.58
C MET A 9 7.97 -12.45 -16.03
N LEU A 10 9.01 -12.11 -16.80
CA LEU A 10 9.99 -11.11 -16.40
C LEU A 10 9.35 -9.73 -16.22
N SER A 11 8.40 -9.34 -17.08
CA SER A 11 7.67 -8.08 -16.92
C SER A 11 6.83 -8.02 -15.63
N VAL A 12 6.20 -9.14 -15.26
CA VAL A 12 5.44 -9.26 -14.01
C VAL A 12 6.39 -9.20 -12.80
N VAL A 13 7.51 -9.90 -12.85
CA VAL A 13 8.55 -9.89 -11.81
C VAL A 13 9.09 -8.47 -11.60
N SER A 14 9.43 -7.78 -12.68
CA SER A 14 9.93 -6.40 -12.68
C SER A 14 8.92 -5.45 -12.05
N PHE A 15 7.64 -5.58 -12.41
CA PHE A 15 6.55 -4.83 -11.80
C PHE A 15 6.41 -5.11 -10.29
N CYS A 16 6.45 -6.38 -9.88
CA CYS A 16 6.39 -6.75 -8.46
C CYS A 16 7.55 -6.17 -7.66
N MET A 17 8.78 -6.25 -8.19
CA MET A 17 9.96 -5.66 -7.57
C MET A 17 9.84 -4.14 -7.43
N ALA A 18 9.31 -3.46 -8.46
CA ALA A 18 9.07 -2.02 -8.38
C ALA A 18 8.08 -1.67 -7.26
N VAL A 19 6.96 -2.39 -7.14
CA VAL A 19 5.97 -2.19 -6.06
C VAL A 19 6.58 -2.44 -4.68
N LEU A 20 7.37 -3.51 -4.53
CA LEU A 20 8.03 -3.85 -3.26
C LEU A 20 9.05 -2.78 -2.86
N CYS A 21 9.98 -2.42 -3.75
CA CYS A 21 10.98 -1.40 -3.48
C CYS A 21 10.36 -0.02 -3.24
N TYR A 22 9.30 0.33 -3.96
CA TYR A 22 8.56 1.56 -3.74
C TYR A 22 7.88 1.55 -2.35
N GLY A 23 7.21 0.45 -1.98
CA GLY A 23 6.59 0.30 -0.67
C GLY A 23 7.60 0.33 0.48
N LEU A 24 8.76 -0.32 0.31
CA LEU A 24 9.85 -0.32 1.27
C LEU A 24 10.46 1.08 1.43
N THR A 25 10.70 1.80 0.33
CA THR A 25 11.26 3.16 0.39
C THR A 25 10.33 4.15 1.09
N LEU A 26 9.01 4.02 0.91
CA LEU A 26 8.03 4.78 1.68
C LEU A 26 8.11 4.48 3.18
N ARG A 27 8.26 3.20 3.56
CA ARG A 27 8.26 2.77 4.96
C ARG A 27 9.56 3.12 5.71
N PHE A 28 10.71 2.91 5.07
CA PHE A 28 12.02 3.07 5.72
C PHE A 28 12.60 4.47 5.56
N PHE A 29 12.45 5.09 4.39
CA PHE A 29 13.10 6.36 4.05
C PHE A 29 12.13 7.55 4.06
N LYS A 30 10.95 7.40 4.68
CA LYS A 30 9.88 8.43 4.77
C LYS A 30 9.54 9.06 3.41
N GLY A 31 9.68 8.31 2.31
CA GLY A 31 9.41 8.80 0.96
C GLY A 31 10.47 9.75 0.39
N SER A 32 11.73 9.65 0.82
CA SER A 32 12.83 10.38 0.19
C SER A 32 12.91 10.06 -1.31
N LYS A 33 12.61 11.07 -2.15
CA LYS A 33 12.54 10.93 -3.61
C LYS A 33 13.86 10.45 -4.21
N VAL A 34 14.99 10.90 -3.67
CA VAL A 34 16.33 10.54 -4.17
C VAL A 34 16.59 9.03 -4.01
N VAL A 35 16.30 8.50 -2.82
CA VAL A 35 16.46 7.07 -2.55
C VAL A 35 15.49 6.26 -3.41
N GLN A 36 14.26 6.73 -3.56
CA GLN A 36 13.26 6.07 -4.40
C GLN A 36 13.68 6.01 -5.88
N TYR A 37 14.22 7.09 -6.43
CA TYR A 37 14.65 7.14 -7.83
C TYR A 37 15.91 6.33 -8.13
N ILE A 38 16.80 6.14 -7.16
CA ILE A 38 18.06 5.41 -7.37
C ILE A 38 17.89 3.93 -6.99
N LEU A 39 17.35 3.68 -5.79
CA LEU A 39 17.27 2.33 -5.23
C LEU A 39 16.27 1.46 -5.97
N THR A 40 15.11 2.02 -6.34
CA THR A 40 14.06 1.25 -7.03
C THR A 40 14.53 0.68 -8.37
N PRO A 41 15.05 1.47 -9.33
CA PRO A 41 15.54 0.90 -10.58
C PRO A 41 16.76 0.00 -10.36
N LEU A 42 17.64 0.31 -9.41
CA LEU A 42 18.79 -0.54 -9.11
C LEU A 42 18.37 -1.94 -8.65
N CYS A 43 17.38 -2.03 -7.74
CA CYS A 43 16.87 -3.30 -7.26
C CYS A 43 16.08 -4.06 -8.32
N VAL A 44 15.27 -3.37 -9.12
CA VAL A 44 14.50 -3.98 -10.21
C VAL A 44 15.46 -4.58 -11.25
N VAL A 45 16.38 -3.77 -11.76
CA VAL A 45 17.36 -4.21 -12.77
C VAL A 45 18.24 -5.32 -12.21
N GLY A 46 18.74 -5.18 -10.98
CA GLY A 46 19.56 -6.21 -10.33
C GLY A 46 18.85 -7.55 -10.19
N TRP A 47 17.55 -7.54 -9.86
CA TRP A 47 16.76 -8.76 -9.76
C TRP A 47 16.43 -9.36 -11.13
N ASP A 48 16.07 -8.52 -12.11
CA ASP A 48 15.79 -8.97 -13.46
C ASP A 48 17.02 -9.65 -14.09
N PHE A 49 18.21 -9.06 -13.93
CA PHE A 49 19.47 -9.71 -14.34
C PHE A 49 19.69 -11.04 -13.62
N LEU A 50 19.43 -11.09 -12.31
CA LEU A 50 19.56 -12.33 -11.53
C LEU A 50 18.64 -13.42 -12.08
N VAL A 51 17.39 -13.11 -12.41
CA VAL A 51 16.44 -14.08 -12.98
C VAL A 51 16.86 -14.53 -14.38
N VAL A 52 17.39 -13.62 -15.22
CA VAL A 52 17.81 -13.91 -16.59
C VAL A 52 19.04 -14.82 -16.64
N ILE A 53 20.02 -14.61 -15.76
CA ILE A 53 21.28 -15.37 -15.76
C ILE A 53 21.09 -16.80 -15.24
N GLN A 54 20.02 -17.04 -14.47
CA GLN A 54 19.81 -18.33 -13.81
C GLN A 54 19.17 -19.36 -14.73
N GLY A 55 19.65 -20.60 -14.59
CA GLY A 55 19.07 -21.76 -15.24
C GLY A 55 17.82 -22.30 -14.54
N GLU A 56 17.18 -23.25 -15.20
CA GLU A 56 16.15 -24.10 -14.60
C GLU A 56 16.75 -25.01 -13.53
N PRO A 57 16.10 -25.21 -12.36
CA PRO A 57 14.78 -24.71 -11.94
C PRO A 57 14.81 -23.40 -11.13
N LEU A 58 16.00 -22.90 -10.78
CA LEU A 58 16.17 -21.78 -9.85
C LEU A 58 15.55 -20.48 -10.36
N ARG A 59 15.52 -20.29 -11.68
CA ARG A 59 14.85 -19.18 -12.35
C ARG A 59 13.40 -18.99 -11.90
N TRP A 60 12.61 -20.06 -11.85
CA TRP A 60 11.20 -19.97 -11.42
C TRP A 60 11.06 -19.64 -9.95
N VAL A 61 11.96 -20.16 -9.11
CA VAL A 61 11.95 -19.87 -7.68
C VAL A 61 12.22 -18.38 -7.44
N LEU A 62 13.23 -17.82 -8.12
CA LEU A 62 13.57 -16.41 -8.04
C LEU A 62 12.50 -15.50 -8.65
N ALA A 63 11.85 -15.94 -9.72
CA ALA A 63 10.72 -15.23 -10.32
C ALA A 63 9.48 -15.24 -9.40
N ALA A 64 9.18 -16.36 -8.74
CA ALA A 64 8.02 -16.49 -7.87
C ALA A 64 8.15 -15.64 -6.60
N LEU A 65 9.36 -15.44 -6.10
CA LEU A 65 9.62 -14.78 -4.82
C LEU A 65 9.04 -13.34 -4.71
N PRO A 66 9.29 -12.40 -5.65
CA PRO A 66 8.67 -11.08 -5.61
C PRO A 66 7.16 -11.12 -5.83
N ILE A 67 6.65 -12.05 -6.64
CA ILE A 67 5.21 -12.21 -6.87
C ILE A 67 4.53 -12.62 -5.56
N LEU A 68 5.05 -13.64 -4.88
CA LEU A 68 4.54 -14.12 -3.60
C LEU A 68 4.60 -13.03 -2.52
N ALA A 69 5.68 -12.23 -2.49
CA ALA A 69 5.79 -11.14 -1.54
C ALA A 69 4.71 -10.06 -1.76
N VAL A 70 4.41 -9.71 -3.02
CA VAL A 70 3.32 -8.77 -3.34
C VAL A 70 1.96 -9.35 -2.99
N VAL A 71 1.69 -10.62 -3.33
CA VAL A 71 0.45 -11.31 -2.97
C VAL A 71 0.28 -11.37 -1.44
N GLY A 72 1.34 -11.70 -0.71
CA GLY A 72 1.34 -11.72 0.75
C GLY A 72 1.05 -10.35 1.35
N LEU A 73 1.67 -9.29 0.82
CA LEU A 73 1.37 -7.91 1.22
C LEU A 73 -0.08 -7.51 0.91
N PHE A 74 -0.60 -7.92 -0.25
CA PHE A 74 -1.97 -7.62 -0.65
C PHE A 74 -2.98 -8.31 0.27
N LEU A 75 -2.79 -9.61 0.57
CA LEU A 75 -3.64 -10.34 1.50
C LEU A 75 -3.54 -9.80 2.93
N TYR A 76 -2.34 -9.43 3.37
CA TYR A 76 -2.13 -8.78 4.66
C TYR A 76 -2.85 -7.43 4.73
N ALA A 77 -2.72 -6.59 3.70
CA ALA A 77 -3.40 -5.32 3.61
C ALA A 77 -4.92 -5.52 3.62
N ARG A 78 -5.43 -6.43 2.79
CA ARG A 78 -6.86 -6.77 2.76
C ARG A 78 -7.38 -7.13 4.14
N LYS A 79 -6.72 -8.05 4.85
CA LYS A 79 -7.13 -8.45 6.21
C LYS A 79 -7.06 -7.27 7.20
N LYS A 80 -6.00 -6.46 7.13
CA LYS A 80 -5.80 -5.31 8.03
C LYS A 80 -6.81 -4.19 7.79
N TYR A 81 -7.23 -3.97 6.54
CA TYR A 81 -8.20 -2.94 6.18
C TYR A 81 -9.65 -3.44 6.23
N GLU A 82 -9.92 -4.75 6.17
CA GLU A 82 -11.23 -5.33 6.54
C GLU A 82 -11.57 -5.05 8.01
N GLU A 83 -10.55 -4.92 8.87
CA GLU A 83 -10.72 -4.59 10.30
C GLU A 83 -10.88 -3.07 10.58
N ASN A 84 -10.76 -2.21 9.57
CA ASN A 84 -10.93 -0.76 9.70
C ASN A 84 -12.23 -0.29 9.04
N PRO A 85 -13.06 0.51 9.72
CA PRO A 85 -14.36 0.92 9.20
C PRO A 85 -14.21 1.80 7.95
N GLU A 86 -15.23 1.76 7.08
CA GLU A 86 -15.30 2.45 5.79
C GLU A 86 -14.75 3.89 5.79
N PRO A 87 -14.22 4.40 4.67
CA PRO A 87 -13.62 5.73 4.55
C PRO A 87 -14.54 6.89 5.02
N LEU A 88 -15.86 6.67 5.05
CA LEU A 88 -16.83 7.59 5.63
C LEU A 88 -16.63 7.80 7.15
N GLU A 89 -16.24 6.76 7.88
CA GLU A 89 -16.01 6.78 9.32
C GLU A 89 -14.70 7.48 9.71
N LEU A 90 -13.65 7.29 8.90
CA LEU A 90 -12.37 8.00 9.05
C LEU A 90 -12.52 9.50 8.78
N ALA A 91 -13.25 9.88 7.73
CA ALA A 91 -13.59 11.29 7.46
C ALA A 91 -14.45 11.90 8.59
N ARG A 92 -15.37 11.12 9.19
CA ARG A 92 -16.20 11.56 10.32
C ARG A 92 -15.38 11.79 11.60
N ARG A 93 -14.36 10.97 11.86
CA ARG A 93 -13.43 11.17 12.99
C ARG A 93 -12.45 12.32 12.75
N GLN A 94 -11.93 12.47 11.53
CA GLN A 94 -10.97 13.51 11.19
C GLN A 94 -11.62 14.92 11.16
N ASN A 95 -12.88 15.02 10.75
CA ASN A 95 -13.63 16.28 10.72
C ASN A 95 -14.19 16.70 12.09
N GLY A 96 -13.99 15.92 13.16
CA GLY A 96 -14.45 16.29 14.50
C GLY A 96 -15.93 16.68 14.55
N PHE A 97 -16.77 16.13 13.65
CA PHE A 97 -18.19 16.43 13.60
C PHE A 97 -18.87 15.68 14.74
N THR A 98 -18.71 16.22 15.94
CA THR A 98 -19.61 16.01 17.06
C THR A 98 -20.78 16.97 16.82
N PRO A 99 -21.98 16.51 16.44
CA PRO A 99 -23.15 17.38 16.39
C PRO A 99 -23.58 17.84 17.79
N ASP A 100 -22.81 17.56 18.85
CA ASP A 100 -23.31 17.58 20.21
C ASP A 100 -22.95 18.87 20.99
N ARG A 101 -21.85 19.57 20.66
CA ARG A 101 -21.45 20.78 21.43
C ARG A 101 -22.27 22.03 21.09
N LYS A 102 -22.60 22.26 19.81
CA LYS A 102 -23.43 23.41 19.41
C LYS A 102 -24.91 23.17 19.76
N MET A 103 -25.45 21.98 19.52
CA MET A 103 -26.85 21.65 19.82
C MET A 103 -27.16 21.69 21.32
N ARG A 104 -26.27 21.19 22.19
CA ARG A 104 -26.42 21.35 23.66
C ARG A 104 -26.50 22.81 24.11
N ARG A 105 -25.76 23.73 23.47
CA ARG A 105 -25.83 25.17 23.80
C ARG A 105 -27.14 25.81 23.37
N TYR A 106 -27.68 25.41 22.21
CA TYR A 106 -29.00 25.88 21.75
C TYR A 106 -30.13 25.36 22.64
N GLN A 107 -30.14 24.07 23.00
CA GLN A 107 -31.13 23.52 23.93
C GLN A 107 -31.08 24.18 25.31
N LYS A 108 -29.89 24.41 25.88
CA LYS A 108 -29.76 25.11 27.17
C LYS A 108 -30.22 26.57 27.11
N ARG A 109 -30.04 27.26 25.97
CA ARG A 109 -30.57 28.62 25.78
C ARG A 109 -32.09 28.65 25.71
N ASN A 110 -32.71 27.69 25.02
CA ASN A 110 -34.17 27.64 24.91
C ASN A 110 -34.83 27.21 26.23
N GLN A 111 -34.24 26.27 26.99
CA GLN A 111 -34.77 25.92 28.31
C GLN A 111 -34.72 27.08 29.32
N LYS A 112 -33.73 27.97 29.23
CA LYS A 112 -33.67 29.17 30.10
C LYS A 112 -34.69 30.25 29.72
N LYS A 113 -35.12 30.30 28.45
CA LYS A 113 -36.16 31.24 28.00
C LYS A 113 -37.58 30.82 28.37
N VAL A 114 -37.82 29.52 28.57
CA VAL A 114 -39.15 28.98 28.92
C VAL A 114 -39.44 29.04 30.43
N LYS A 115 -38.41 29.27 31.27
CA LYS A 115 -38.54 29.37 32.74
C LYS A 115 -38.64 30.81 33.28
N LYS A 116 -38.82 31.80 32.40
CA LYS A 116 -38.98 33.22 32.76
C LYS A 116 -40.39 33.65 32.37
#